data_AF-A0A482V843-F1
#
_entry.id   AF-A0A482V843-F1
#
_cell.length_a   1.000
_cell.length_b   1.000
_cell.length_c   1.000
_cell.angle_alpha   90.00
_cell.angle_beta   90.00
_cell.angle_gamma   90.00
#
_symmetry.space_group_name_H-M   'P 1'
#
loop_
_entity.id
_entity.type
_entity.pdbx_description
1 polymer ?
#
loop_
_entity_poly.entity_id
_entity_poly.type
_entity_poly.pdbx_seq_one_letter_code
_entity_poly.pdbx_strand_id
1 'polypeptide(L)'
;MTEKAIEVLSNNPKGYILVVEGGLIDYAHHRGHARKALDETVAFSDAIETALKKTNSRKTLIIVTSDHAHSMVFSGYASRGRNILGTFAQKSEIDNTSYTSLLYGTGGPNNYQYSIVNNTVLRLNPIMNDTKSFDYSQQAAVLTDEVTHGGSDVLVYAKGKHIYLK
;
A
#
# COMPACT_ATOMS: atom_id res chain seq x y z
N MET A 1 -15.93 4.43 11.80
CA MET A 1 -16.73 5.29 10.88
C MET A 1 -17.74 4.49 10.08
N THR A 2 -17.30 3.47 9.32
CA THR A 2 -18.16 2.61 8.49
C THR A 2 -19.37 2.03 9.22
N GLU A 3 -19.16 1.44 10.41
CA GLU A 3 -20.25 0.91 11.23
C GLU A 3 -21.35 1.95 11.48
N LYS A 4 -20.96 3.15 11.93
CA LYS A 4 -21.91 4.20 12.26
C LYS A 4 -22.67 4.71 11.04
N ALA A 5 -21.99 4.82 9.90
CA ALA A 5 -22.63 5.18 8.64
C ALA A 5 -23.71 4.16 8.23
N ILE A 6 -23.41 2.85 8.35
CA ILE A 6 -24.36 1.78 8.05
C ILE A 6 -25.56 1.83 9.00
N GLU A 7 -25.34 2.05 10.30
CA GLU A 7 -26.44 2.18 11.28
C GLU A 7 -27.41 3.30 10.92
N VAL A 8 -26.89 4.46 10.50
CA VAL A 8 -27.73 5.61 10.13
C VAL A 8 -28.45 5.35 8.81
N LEU A 9 -27.71 4.94 7.76
CA LEU A 9 -28.23 4.78 6.41
C LEU A 9 -29.22 3.61 6.29
N SER A 10 -29.06 2.55 7.10
CA SER A 10 -29.94 1.39 7.08
C SER A 10 -31.37 1.66 7.53
N ASN A 11 -31.64 2.82 8.15
CA ASN A 11 -32.99 3.24 8.52
C ASN A 11 -33.85 3.66 7.31
N ASN A 12 -33.26 3.87 6.13
CA ASN A 12 -34.02 4.20 4.92
C ASN A 12 -34.59 2.92 4.28
N PRO A 13 -35.92 2.73 4.21
CA PRO A 13 -36.52 1.52 3.62
C PRO A 13 -36.26 1.38 2.12
N LYS A 14 -35.86 2.47 1.42
CA LYS A 14 -35.49 2.43 0.01
C LYS A 14 -34.05 1.95 -0.25
N GLY A 15 -33.27 1.71 0.82
CA GLY A 15 -31.85 1.37 0.72
C GLY A 15 -30.94 2.61 0.68
N TYR A 16 -29.64 2.38 0.42
CA TYR A 16 -28.62 3.42 0.42
C TYR A 16 -27.44 3.06 -0.50
N ILE A 17 -26.64 4.07 -0.81
CA ILE A 17 -25.29 3.94 -1.36
C ILE A 17 -24.34 4.48 -0.30
N LEU A 18 -23.27 3.74 -0.04
CA LEU A 18 -22.21 4.13 0.88
C LEU A 18 -20.87 3.96 0.19
N VAL A 19 -20.06 5.01 0.18
CA VAL A 19 -18.67 4.99 -0.24
C VAL A 19 -17.80 5.09 1.02
N VAL A 20 -16.82 4.21 1.12
CA VAL A 20 -15.81 4.20 2.18
C VAL A 20 -14.45 4.18 1.50
N GLU A 21 -13.59 5.11 1.87
CA GLU A 21 -12.29 5.32 1.23
C GLU A 21 -11.16 5.15 2.25
N GLY A 22 -10.16 4.34 1.92
CA GLY A 22 -8.90 4.24 2.64
C GLY A 22 -7.88 5.26 2.14
N GLY A 23 -8.23 6.55 2.11
CA GLY A 23 -7.49 7.57 1.34
C GLY A 23 -6.04 7.81 1.81
N LEU A 24 -5.69 7.45 3.05
CA LEU A 24 -4.32 7.61 3.54
C LEU A 24 -3.34 6.56 3.01
N ILE A 25 -3.82 5.50 2.37
CA ILE A 25 -2.97 4.53 1.65
C ILE A 25 -2.17 5.26 0.57
N ASP A 26 -2.86 6.10 -0.21
CA ASP A 26 -2.29 6.90 -1.29
C ASP A 26 -1.25 7.91 -0.77
N TYR A 27 -1.64 8.72 0.22
CA TYR A 27 -0.75 9.70 0.85
C TYR A 27 0.54 9.05 1.40
N ALA A 28 0.41 7.88 2.02
CA ALA A 28 1.56 7.16 2.53
C ALA A 28 2.47 6.65 1.42
N HIS A 29 1.90 6.17 0.30
CA HIS A 29 2.67 5.79 -0.87
C HIS A 29 3.39 6.97 -1.51
N HIS A 30 2.77 8.13 -1.66
CA HIS A 30 3.44 9.35 -2.17
C HIS A 30 4.71 9.69 -1.38
N ARG A 31 4.69 9.52 -0.06
CA ARG A 31 5.88 9.71 0.81
C ARG A 31 6.84 8.52 0.82
N GLY A 32 6.53 7.48 0.06
CA GLY A 32 7.20 6.19 0.01
C GLY A 32 7.36 5.56 1.38
N HIS A 33 6.36 5.71 2.25
CA HIS A 33 6.30 5.11 3.58
C HIS A 33 5.45 3.84 3.54
N ALA A 34 6.05 2.73 3.10
CA ALA A 34 5.32 1.48 2.91
C ALA A 34 4.71 0.93 4.21
N ARG A 35 5.32 1.19 5.38
CA ARG A 35 4.71 0.81 6.67
C ARG A 35 3.34 1.47 6.84
N LYS A 36 3.27 2.80 6.66
CA LYS A 36 2.03 3.55 6.79
C LYS A 36 1.01 3.09 5.74
N ALA A 37 1.43 2.91 4.50
CA ALA A 37 0.53 2.48 3.42
C ALA A 37 -0.08 1.08 3.70
N LEU A 38 0.72 0.13 4.20
CA LEU A 38 0.25 -1.20 4.57
C LEU A 38 -0.65 -1.17 5.82
N ASP A 39 -0.30 -0.39 6.84
CA ASP A 39 -1.13 -0.25 8.05
C ASP A 39 -2.50 0.38 7.73
N GLU A 40 -2.55 1.41 6.87
CA GLU A 40 -3.80 2.00 6.37
C GLU A 40 -4.59 1.01 5.50
N THR A 41 -3.91 0.17 4.72
CA THR A 41 -4.55 -0.91 3.95
C THR A 41 -5.20 -1.95 4.86
N VAL A 42 -4.57 -2.29 5.99
CA VAL A 42 -5.16 -3.16 7.02
C VAL A 42 -6.38 -2.50 7.64
N ALA A 43 -6.31 -1.21 8.00
CA ALA A 43 -7.47 -0.48 8.54
C ALA A 43 -8.65 -0.43 7.54
N PHE A 44 -8.38 -0.27 6.25
CA PHE A 44 -9.40 -0.35 5.21
C PHE A 44 -9.99 -1.76 5.07
N SER A 45 -9.16 -2.81 5.18
CA SER A 45 -9.61 -4.20 5.24
C SER A 45 -10.55 -4.46 6.43
N ASP A 46 -10.24 -3.92 7.60
CA ASP A 46 -11.10 -4.03 8.79
C ASP A 46 -12.44 -3.30 8.61
N ALA A 47 -12.44 -2.17 7.89
CA ALA A 47 -13.66 -1.45 7.51
C ALA A 47 -14.54 -2.27 6.55
N ILE A 48 -13.94 -2.98 5.59
CA ILE A 48 -14.64 -3.92 4.70
C ILE A 48 -15.23 -5.08 5.50
N GLU A 49 -14.45 -5.67 6.42
CA GLU A 49 -14.94 -6.75 7.28
C GLU A 49 -16.13 -6.30 8.15
N THR A 50 -16.05 -5.09 8.69
CA THR A 50 -17.14 -4.46 9.44
C THR A 50 -18.40 -4.31 8.59
N ALA A 51 -18.27 -3.83 7.35
CA ALA A 51 -19.39 -3.72 6.42
C ALA A 51 -20.01 -5.09 6.08
N LEU A 52 -19.18 -6.12 5.88
CA LEU A 52 -19.64 -7.49 5.66
C LEU A 52 -20.42 -8.06 6.85
N LYS A 53 -19.98 -7.76 8.08
CA LYS A 53 -20.66 -8.20 9.32
C LYS A 53 -21.98 -7.45 9.56
N LYS A 54 -22.06 -6.18 9.15
CA LYS A 54 -23.21 -5.29 9.42
C LYS A 54 -24.27 -5.28 8.31
N THR A 55 -24.04 -5.97 7.19
CA THR A 55 -24.96 -6.00 6.05
C THR A 55 -25.40 -7.42 5.69
N ASN A 56 -26.57 -7.55 5.06
CA ASN A 56 -27.05 -8.83 4.55
C ASN A 56 -26.64 -8.99 3.08
N SER A 57 -25.80 -9.99 2.79
CA SER A 57 -25.28 -10.27 1.44
C SER A 57 -26.35 -10.62 0.39
N ARG A 58 -27.57 -11.02 0.81
CA ARG A 58 -28.70 -11.23 -0.11
C ARG A 58 -29.36 -9.92 -0.57
N LYS A 59 -29.13 -8.83 0.15
CA LYS A 59 -29.73 -7.51 -0.09
C LYS A 59 -28.71 -6.43 -0.48
N THR A 60 -27.44 -6.67 -0.22
CA THR A 60 -26.36 -5.70 -0.37
C THR A 60 -25.33 -6.21 -1.36
N LEU A 61 -24.86 -5.34 -2.25
CA LEU A 61 -23.68 -5.56 -3.07
C LEU A 61 -22.55 -4.70 -2.51
N ILE A 62 -21.42 -5.32 -2.19
CA ILE A 62 -20.20 -4.63 -1.77
C ILE A 62 -19.17 -4.81 -2.89
N ILE A 63 -18.57 -3.71 -3.33
CA ILE A 63 -17.48 -3.68 -4.30
C ILE A 63 -16.28 -3.02 -3.62
N VAL A 64 -15.10 -3.61 -3.80
CA VAL A 64 -13.82 -3.09 -3.31
C VAL A 64 -12.88 -2.98 -4.50
N THR A 65 -12.29 -1.82 -4.68
CA THR A 65 -11.31 -1.56 -5.73
C THR A 65 -10.37 -0.42 -5.30
N SER A 66 -9.40 -0.10 -6.14
CA SER A 66 -8.66 1.15 -6.07
C SER A 66 -8.93 1.96 -7.34
N ASP A 67 -8.70 3.26 -7.26
CA ASP A 67 -8.75 4.21 -8.37
C ASP A 67 -7.50 4.11 -9.26
N HIS A 68 -6.33 3.83 -8.66
CA HIS A 68 -5.07 3.53 -9.36
C HIS A 68 -4.13 2.67 -8.50
N ALA A 69 -2.95 2.34 -9.05
CA ALA A 69 -1.85 1.70 -8.33
C ALA A 69 -0.79 2.72 -7.89
N HIS A 70 0.34 2.25 -7.35
CA HIS A 70 1.55 3.02 -7.06
C HIS A 70 2.79 2.31 -7.61
N SER A 71 3.91 2.99 -7.72
CA SER A 71 5.17 2.40 -8.23
C SER A 71 5.89 1.45 -7.24
N MET A 72 5.19 0.98 -6.21
CA MET A 72 5.74 0.04 -5.23
C MET A 72 5.94 -1.33 -5.85
N VAL A 73 7.09 -1.94 -5.60
CA VAL A 73 7.40 -3.31 -6.01
C VAL A 73 7.80 -4.16 -4.81
N PHE A 74 7.45 -5.45 -4.89
CA PHE A 74 7.86 -6.48 -3.94
C PHE A 74 9.00 -7.27 -4.60
N SER A 75 10.21 -7.16 -4.05
CA SER A 75 11.43 -7.65 -4.67
C SER A 75 12.20 -8.65 -3.80
N GLY A 76 12.99 -9.47 -4.49
CA GLY A 76 13.88 -10.48 -3.94
C GLY A 76 13.17 -11.72 -3.37
N TYR A 77 13.95 -12.60 -2.73
CA TYR A 77 13.53 -13.94 -2.33
C TYR A 77 13.54 -14.12 -0.81
N ALA A 78 12.79 -13.24 -0.12
CA ALA A 78 12.60 -13.35 1.32
C ALA A 78 11.96 -14.70 1.71
N SER A 79 12.53 -15.39 2.69
CA SER A 79 11.94 -16.63 3.23
C SER A 79 10.55 -16.37 3.82
N ARG A 80 9.68 -17.39 3.76
CA ARG A 80 8.33 -17.33 4.32
C ARG A 80 8.34 -16.95 5.81
N GLY A 81 7.38 -16.12 6.22
CA GLY A 81 7.19 -15.71 7.63
C GLY A 81 8.08 -14.54 8.07
N ARG A 82 8.90 -14.01 7.18
CA ARG A 82 9.69 -12.80 7.46
C ARG A 82 8.82 -11.55 7.41
N ASN A 83 9.19 -10.54 8.19
CA ASN A 83 8.47 -9.27 8.26
C ASN A 83 8.69 -8.46 6.97
N ILE A 84 7.62 -8.10 6.26
CA ILE A 84 7.71 -7.45 4.94
C ILE A 84 8.49 -6.12 4.96
N LEU A 85 8.48 -5.39 6.08
CA LEU A 85 9.15 -4.10 6.24
C LEU A 85 10.63 -4.26 6.61
N GLY A 86 10.94 -5.25 7.46
CA GLY A 86 12.28 -5.47 8.02
C GLY A 86 13.10 -6.55 7.33
N THR A 87 12.65 -7.03 6.17
CA THR A 87 13.37 -8.08 5.44
C THR A 87 14.28 -7.47 4.39
N PHE A 88 15.58 -7.70 4.57
CA PHE A 88 16.54 -7.55 3.50
C PHE A 88 16.40 -8.77 2.61
N ALA A 89 15.96 -8.54 1.37
CA ALA A 89 15.62 -9.63 0.49
C ALA A 89 16.90 -10.38 0.10
N GLN A 90 17.88 -9.67 -0.44
CA GLN A 90 19.22 -10.14 -0.78
C GLN A 90 20.23 -8.97 -0.78
N LYS A 91 21.46 -9.22 -1.24
CA LYS A 91 22.43 -8.20 -1.62
C LYS A 91 22.43 -8.03 -3.14
N SER A 92 22.65 -6.81 -3.61
CA SER A 92 22.87 -6.56 -5.04
C SER A 92 24.24 -7.11 -5.47
N GLU A 93 24.31 -7.70 -6.66
CA GLU A 93 25.53 -8.34 -7.17
C GLU A 93 26.62 -7.33 -7.54
N ILE A 94 26.23 -6.09 -7.83
CA ILE A 94 27.15 -5.03 -8.29
C ILE A 94 27.77 -4.29 -7.10
N ASP A 95 26.93 -3.81 -6.17
CA ASP A 95 27.35 -2.95 -5.06
C ASP A 95 27.50 -3.71 -3.72
N ASN A 96 27.20 -5.02 -3.71
CA ASN A 96 27.19 -5.89 -2.52
C ASN A 96 26.38 -5.35 -1.32
N THR A 97 25.47 -4.41 -1.59
CA THR A 97 24.67 -3.71 -0.58
C THR A 97 23.29 -4.37 -0.49
N SER A 98 22.80 -4.57 0.73
CA SER A 98 21.46 -5.14 0.95
C SER A 98 20.36 -4.22 0.44
N TYR A 99 19.21 -4.80 0.07
CA TYR A 99 18.02 -4.03 -0.28
C TYR A 99 16.79 -4.60 0.43
N THR A 100 15.82 -3.73 0.73
CA THR A 100 14.55 -4.14 1.36
C THR A 100 13.65 -4.86 0.37
N SER A 101 12.79 -5.75 0.85
CA SER A 101 11.78 -6.42 0.00
C SER A 101 10.79 -5.45 -0.64
N LEU A 102 10.60 -4.26 -0.08
CA LEU A 102 9.77 -3.21 -0.66
C LEU A 102 10.66 -2.09 -1.19
N LEU A 103 10.40 -1.69 -2.44
CA LEU A 103 11.07 -0.60 -3.15
C LEU A 103 10.03 0.21 -3.93
N TYR A 104 10.40 1.41 -4.36
CA TYR A 104 9.59 2.23 -5.27
C TYR A 104 10.34 2.54 -6.56
N GLY A 105 9.61 2.80 -7.64
CA GLY A 105 10.22 3.25 -8.91
C GLY A 105 10.70 4.70 -8.83
N THR A 106 9.81 5.59 -8.40
CA THR A 106 10.06 7.02 -8.17
C THR A 106 9.98 7.33 -6.68
N GLY A 107 10.46 8.49 -6.24
CA GLY A 107 10.34 8.87 -4.84
C GLY A 107 11.01 10.19 -4.51
N GLY A 108 10.61 10.75 -3.37
CA GLY A 108 11.11 12.02 -2.86
C GLY A 108 12.57 11.95 -2.40
N PRO A 109 13.13 13.07 -1.91
CA PRO A 109 14.51 13.14 -1.40
C PRO A 109 14.85 12.07 -0.35
N ASN A 110 13.90 11.69 0.51
CA ASN A 110 14.10 10.66 1.54
C ASN A 110 14.12 9.23 0.97
N ASN A 111 13.52 9.01 -0.20
CA ASN A 111 13.52 7.73 -0.92
C ASN A 111 14.77 7.58 -1.78
N TYR A 112 15.29 8.68 -2.33
CA TYR A 112 16.49 8.67 -3.16
C TYR A 112 17.77 8.56 -2.31
N GLN A 113 18.04 7.33 -1.86
CA GLN A 113 19.12 7.01 -0.95
C GLN A 113 20.42 6.66 -1.69
N TYR A 114 20.87 7.59 -2.55
CA TYR A 114 22.14 7.53 -3.26
C TYR A 114 22.99 8.74 -2.90
N SER A 115 24.31 8.54 -2.78
CA SER A 115 25.29 9.59 -2.54
C SER A 115 26.38 9.57 -3.61
N ILE A 116 27.03 10.71 -3.83
CA ILE A 116 28.17 10.81 -4.74
C ILE A 116 29.44 10.93 -3.90
N VAL A 117 30.35 9.98 -4.05
CA VAL A 117 31.67 9.97 -3.39
C VAL A 117 32.73 9.77 -4.45
N ASN A 118 33.71 10.67 -4.54
CA ASN A 118 34.79 10.62 -5.54
C ASN A 118 34.28 10.38 -6.96
N ASN A 119 33.26 11.13 -7.38
CA ASN A 119 32.63 11.02 -8.70
C ASN A 119 31.96 9.66 -9.00
N THR A 120 31.70 8.85 -7.97
CA THR A 120 31.02 7.55 -8.05
C THR A 120 29.70 7.62 -7.29
N VAL A 121 28.62 7.13 -7.91
CA VAL A 121 27.31 7.00 -7.25
C VAL A 121 27.32 5.75 -6.36
N LEU A 122 27.04 5.94 -5.08
CA LEU A 122 26.94 4.89 -4.09
C LEU A 122 25.51 4.81 -3.55
N ARG A 123 24.96 3.61 -3.46
CA ARG A 123 23.67 3.38 -2.81
C ARG A 123 23.88 3.25 -1.31
N LEU A 124 23.08 3.94 -0.50
CA LEU A 124 23.14 3.82 0.95
C LEU A 124 22.63 2.44 1.39
N ASN A 125 23.25 1.88 2.42
CA ASN A 125 22.89 0.57 2.93
C ASN A 125 21.73 0.68 3.93
N PRO A 126 20.54 0.12 3.62
CA PRO A 126 19.36 0.23 4.48
C PRO A 126 19.51 -0.51 5.82
N ILE A 127 20.53 -1.37 5.99
CA ILE A 127 20.84 -2.00 7.28
C ILE A 127 21.20 -0.95 8.34
N MET A 128 21.69 0.22 7.93
CA MET A 128 22.04 1.32 8.83
C MET A 128 20.82 2.07 9.36
N ASN A 129 19.62 1.74 8.89
CA ASN A 129 18.37 2.40 9.25
C ASN A 129 17.41 1.43 9.96
N ASP A 130 16.52 1.97 10.79
CA ASP A 130 15.35 1.21 11.24
C ASP A 130 14.31 1.12 10.11
N THR A 131 14.46 0.09 9.28
CA THR A 131 13.57 -0.20 8.14
C THR A 131 12.12 -0.48 8.54
N LYS A 132 11.85 -0.71 9.82
CA LYS A 132 10.50 -0.91 10.36
C LYS A 132 9.90 0.38 10.90
N SER A 133 10.62 1.49 10.96
CA SER A 133 10.08 2.75 11.46
C SER A 133 8.87 3.21 10.63
N PHE A 134 7.93 3.91 11.26
CA PHE A 134 6.83 4.59 10.58
C PHE A 134 7.31 5.67 9.61
N ASP A 135 8.50 6.20 9.84
CA ASP A 135 9.10 7.27 9.04
C ASP A 135 10.22 6.77 8.12
N TYR A 136 10.38 5.44 8.00
CA TYR A 136 11.31 4.88 7.03
C TYR A 136 10.73 4.98 5.61
N SER A 137 11.40 5.76 4.77
CA SER A 137 11.14 5.86 3.34
C SER A 137 11.88 4.75 2.59
N GLN A 138 11.16 3.86 1.91
CA GLN A 138 11.78 2.80 1.10
C GLN A 138 12.58 3.41 -0.06
N GLN A 139 13.65 2.73 -0.46
CA GLN A 139 14.52 3.20 -1.54
C GLN A 139 13.76 3.30 -2.87
N ALA A 140 14.01 4.39 -3.61
CA ALA A 140 13.48 4.62 -4.94
C ALA A 140 14.59 4.77 -5.98
N ALA A 141 14.34 4.30 -7.21
CA ALA A 141 15.34 4.32 -8.28
C ALA A 141 15.54 5.72 -8.90
N VAL A 142 14.46 6.50 -9.02
CA VAL A 142 14.48 7.82 -9.67
C VAL A 142 14.01 8.88 -8.68
N LEU A 143 14.80 9.95 -8.52
CA LEU A 143 14.43 11.10 -7.70
C LEU A 143 13.35 11.94 -8.41
N THR A 144 12.25 12.16 -7.70
CA THR A 144 11.13 13.04 -8.03
C THR A 144 10.75 13.81 -6.76
N ASP A 145 9.66 14.60 -6.79
CA ASP A 145 9.17 15.29 -5.58
C ASP A 145 8.52 14.30 -4.59
N GLU A 146 7.87 13.27 -5.12
CA GLU A 146 7.20 12.20 -4.39
C GLU A 146 7.09 10.94 -5.25
N VAL A 147 6.70 9.81 -4.64
CA VAL A 147 6.38 8.59 -5.39
C VAL A 147 5.16 8.87 -6.27
N THR A 148 5.22 8.42 -7.52
CA THR A 148 4.13 8.59 -8.48
C THR A 148 3.16 7.41 -8.46
N HIS A 149 1.91 7.65 -8.87
CA HIS A 149 0.94 6.60 -9.16
C HIS A 149 1.49 5.56 -10.15
N GLY A 150 0.95 4.36 -10.08
CA GLY A 150 1.19 3.27 -11.02
C GLY A 150 0.06 3.19 -12.05
N GLY A 151 0.42 3.01 -13.32
CA GLY A 151 -0.53 2.84 -14.43
C GLY A 151 -0.93 1.39 -14.69
N SER A 152 -0.64 0.47 -13.78
CA SER A 152 -1.03 -0.94 -13.92
C SER A 152 -2.52 -1.12 -13.60
N ASP A 153 -3.12 -2.17 -14.18
CA ASP A 153 -4.47 -2.59 -13.82
C ASP A 153 -4.60 -2.80 -12.30
N VAL A 154 -5.79 -2.49 -11.79
CA VAL A 154 -6.16 -2.65 -10.38
C VAL A 154 -7.24 -3.71 -10.25
N LEU A 155 -7.32 -4.31 -9.07
CA LEU A 155 -8.28 -5.38 -8.82
C LEU A 155 -9.65 -4.82 -8.45
N VAL A 156 -10.69 -5.51 -8.90
CA VAL A 156 -12.07 -5.29 -8.47
C VAL A 156 -12.55 -6.56 -7.78
N TYR A 157 -12.91 -6.45 -6.51
CA TYR A 157 -13.57 -7.51 -5.76
C TYR A 157 -15.03 -7.14 -5.58
N ALA A 158 -15.91 -8.12 -5.69
CA ALA A 158 -17.33 -7.94 -5.40
C ALA A 158 -17.81 -9.04 -4.45
N LYS A 159 -18.85 -8.75 -3.65
CA LYS A 159 -19.61 -9.75 -2.89
C LYS A 159 -21.05 -9.31 -2.70
N GLY A 160 -22.00 -10.23 -2.91
CA GLY A 160 -23.40 -10.06 -2.53
C GLY A 160 -24.38 -10.10 -3.70
N LYS A 161 -25.48 -9.34 -3.61
CA LYS A 161 -26.59 -9.39 -4.57
C LYS A 161 -26.11 -8.98 -5.97
N HIS A 162 -26.53 -9.72 -7.00
CA HIS A 162 -26.18 -9.48 -8.41
C HIS A 162 -24.69 -9.61 -8.77
N ILE A 163 -23.90 -10.34 -7.99
CA ILE A 163 -22.46 -10.56 -8.29
C ILE A 163 -22.17 -11.29 -9.61
N TYR A 164 -23.18 -11.89 -10.24
CA TYR A 164 -23.07 -12.62 -11.50
C TYR A 164 -23.19 -11.74 -12.75
N LEU A 165 -23.12 -10.41 -12.61
CA LEU A 165 -23.05 -9.52 -13.77
C LEU A 165 -21.71 -9.76 -14.49
N LYS A 166 -21.80 -10.56 -15.56
CA LYS A 166 -20.78 -10.69 -16.59
C LYS A 166 -20.87 -9.53 -17.57
#